data_AF-A0A6S6SMB7-F1
#
_entry.id   AF-A0A6S6SMB7-F1
#
_cell.length_a   1.000
_cell.length_b   1.000
_cell.length_c   1.000
_cell.angle_alpha   90.00
_cell.angle_beta   90.00
_cell.angle_gamma   90.00
#
_symmetry.space_group_name_H-M   'P 1'
#
loop_
_entity.id
_entity.type
_entity.pdbx_description
1 polymer ?
#
loop_
_entity_poly.entity_id
_entity_poly.type
_entity_poly.pdbx_seq_one_letter_code
_entity_poly.pdbx_strand_id
1 'polypeptide(L)'
;MIFLANEDGLEKLDGISMRLVAIGEGFKNIDKLTDKKLLPNYPKVNRKGVKGVRDILSHNYFDLDAETIFMICDKYLDELLNATNKMLFDMKSDEENG
;
A
#
# COMPACT_ATOMS: atom_id res chain seq x y z
N MET A 1 -23.50 2.05 11.74
CA MET A 1 -22.26 1.62 12.41
C MET A 1 -22.42 0.21 12.98
N ILE A 2 -22.43 -0.84 12.14
CA ILE A 2 -22.54 -2.25 12.60
C ILE A 2 -21.42 -3.08 11.94
N PHE A 3 -20.22 -2.52 11.81
CA PHE A 3 -19.06 -3.25 11.28
C PHE A 3 -18.02 -3.53 12.38
N LEU A 4 -17.99 -2.72 13.45
CA LEU A 4 -17.12 -2.90 14.61
C LEU A 4 -17.79 -3.61 15.80
N ALA A 5 -19.07 -3.97 15.68
CA ALA A 5 -19.86 -4.53 16.79
C ALA A 5 -19.74 -6.06 16.93
N ASN A 6 -19.19 -6.74 15.93
CA ASN A 6 -19.13 -8.20 15.85
C ASN A 6 -17.70 -8.66 15.53
N GLU A 7 -17.22 -9.73 16.18
CA GLU A 7 -15.87 -10.32 15.98
C GLU A 7 -15.51 -10.51 14.50
N ASP A 8 -16.45 -10.96 13.65
CA ASP A 8 -16.26 -11.14 12.20
C ASP A 8 -15.82 -9.87 11.46
N GLY A 9 -16.29 -8.69 11.91
CA GLY A 9 -15.97 -7.41 11.26
C GLY A 9 -14.56 -6.94 11.62
N LEU A 10 -14.14 -7.17 12.87
CA LEU A 10 -12.77 -6.95 13.34
C LEU A 10 -11.79 -7.90 12.67
N GLU A 11 -12.14 -9.17 12.52
CA GLU A 11 -11.27 -10.18 11.89
C GLU A 11 -11.02 -9.86 10.40
N LYS A 12 -12.05 -9.40 9.68
CA LYS A 12 -11.91 -8.91 8.29
C LYS A 12 -11.04 -7.66 8.21
N LEU A 13 -11.20 -6.72 9.15
CA LEU A 13 -10.41 -5.50 9.23
C LEU A 13 -8.93 -5.81 9.48
N ASP A 14 -8.66 -6.79 10.33
CA ASP A 14 -7.31 -7.27 10.63
C ASP A 14 -6.65 -7.89 9.40
N GLY A 15 -7.40 -8.73 8.67
CA GLY A 15 -6.93 -9.29 7.39
C GLY A 15 -6.63 -8.24 6.32
N ILE A 16 -7.45 -7.18 6.21
CA ILE A 16 -7.21 -6.05 5.30
C ILE A 16 -5.96 -5.27 5.74
N SER A 17 -5.85 -4.99 7.04
CA SER A 17 -4.75 -4.21 7.62
C SER A 17 -3.42 -4.93 7.44
N MET A 18 -3.37 -6.25 7.67
CA MET A 18 -2.19 -7.06 7.39
C MET A 18 -1.76 -7.00 5.92
N ARG A 19 -2.71 -7.05 4.98
CA ARG A 19 -2.40 -6.93 3.54
C ARG A 19 -1.84 -5.55 3.19
N LEU A 20 -2.41 -4.48 3.74
CA LEU A 20 -1.90 -3.12 3.54
C LEU A 20 -0.47 -2.96 4.09
N VAL A 21 -0.18 -3.54 5.25
CA VAL A 21 1.18 -3.55 5.82
C VAL A 21 2.13 -4.29 4.89
N ALA A 22 1.77 -5.49 4.42
CA ALA A 22 2.59 -6.27 3.49
C ALA A 22 2.89 -5.53 2.19
N ILE A 23 1.89 -4.81 1.63
CA ILE A 23 2.08 -3.94 0.46
C ILE A 23 3.09 -2.83 0.78
N GLY A 24 2.92 -2.12 1.92
CA GLY A 24 3.84 -1.07 2.36
C GLY A 24 5.27 -1.56 2.55
N GLU A 25 5.46 -2.77 3.10
CA GLU A 25 6.77 -3.42 3.23
C GLU A 25 7.38 -3.79 1.88
N GLY A 26 6.57 -4.30 0.94
CA GLY A 26 7.00 -4.59 -0.43
C GLY A 26 7.59 -3.35 -1.10
N PHE A 27 6.90 -2.22 -1.04
CA PHE A 27 7.42 -0.95 -1.58
C PHE A 27 8.68 -0.46 -0.88
N LYS A 28 8.78 -0.62 0.45
CA LYS A 28 10.01 -0.30 1.20
C LYS A 28 11.18 -1.18 0.77
N ASN A 29 10.95 -2.46 0.52
CA ASN A 29 11.96 -3.38 0.03
C ASN A 29 12.38 -3.04 -1.40
N ILE A 30 11.44 -2.70 -2.29
CA ILE A 30 11.77 -2.20 -3.64
C ILE A 30 12.61 -0.92 -3.56
N ASP A 31 12.23 0.05 -2.72
CA ASP A 31 12.99 1.28 -2.50
C ASP A 31 14.41 0.97 -2.00
N LYS A 32 14.57 -0.05 -1.14
CA LYS A 32 15.87 -0.50 -0.63
C LYS A 32 16.71 -1.22 -1.70
N LEU A 33 16.12 -2.16 -2.42
CA LEU A 33 16.80 -2.96 -3.46
C LEU A 33 17.25 -2.10 -4.65
N THR A 34 16.47 -1.07 -4.96
CA THR A 34 16.76 -0.14 -6.06
C THR A 34 17.58 1.07 -5.60
N ASP A 35 18.08 1.08 -4.37
CA ASP A 35 18.86 2.18 -3.77
C ASP A 35 18.13 3.54 -3.90
N LYS A 36 16.80 3.52 -3.77
CA LYS A 36 15.87 4.64 -3.90
C LYS A 36 15.86 5.30 -5.28
N LYS A 37 16.31 4.59 -6.32
CA LYS A 37 16.41 5.12 -7.70
C LYS A 37 15.20 4.79 -8.57
N LEU A 38 14.46 3.72 -8.27
CA LEU A 38 13.30 3.32 -9.08
C LEU A 38 12.07 4.20 -8.81
N LEU A 39 11.67 4.36 -7.54
CA LEU A 39 10.47 5.12 -7.17
C LEU A 39 10.50 6.61 -7.57
N PRO A 40 11.65 7.31 -7.68
CA PRO A 40 11.79 8.61 -8.38
C PRO A 40 11.16 8.70 -9.76
N ASN A 41 11.19 7.62 -10.51
CA ASN A 41 10.69 7.62 -11.88
C ASN A 41 9.16 7.52 -11.94
N TYR A 42 8.51 7.24 -10.81
CA TYR A 42 7.05 7.09 -10.70
C TYR A 42 6.48 8.11 -9.69
N PRO A 43 6.46 9.42 -10.03
CA PRO A 43 5.99 10.48 -9.12
C PRO A 43 4.50 10.36 -8.74
N LYS A 44 3.73 9.57 -9.50
CA LYS A 44 2.34 9.22 -9.15
C LYS A 44 2.24 8.31 -7.93
N VAL A 45 3.33 7.63 -7.53
CA VAL A 45 3.39 6.92 -6.26
C VAL A 45 3.57 7.95 -5.16
N ASN A 46 2.52 8.18 -4.38
CA ASN A 46 2.63 8.97 -3.17
C ASN A 46 3.47 8.22 -2.12
N ARG A 47 4.80 8.35 -2.16
CA ARG A 47 5.72 7.68 -1.23
C ARG A 47 5.48 8.08 0.23
N LYS A 48 4.97 9.30 0.47
CA LYS A 48 4.52 9.73 1.79
C LYS A 48 3.25 8.97 2.20
N GLY A 49 2.32 8.75 1.27
CA GLY A 49 1.14 7.92 1.45
C GLY A 49 1.51 6.47 1.80
N VAL A 50 2.35 5.80 1.01
CA VAL A 50 2.75 4.40 1.25
C VAL A 50 3.49 4.20 2.58
N LYS A 51 4.41 5.12 2.92
CA LYS A 51 5.08 5.09 4.23
C LYS A 51 4.11 5.43 5.37
N GLY A 52 3.19 6.36 5.11
CA GLY A 52 2.14 6.77 6.04
C GLY A 52 1.16 5.65 6.35
N VAL A 53 0.75 4.84 5.37
CA VAL A 53 -0.14 3.69 5.60
C VAL A 53 0.47 2.72 6.60
N ARG A 54 1.77 2.38 6.45
CA ARG A 54 2.46 1.55 7.44
C ARG A 54 2.49 2.22 8.81
N ASP A 55 2.91 3.49 8.90
CA ASP A 55 3.04 4.16 10.20
C ASP A 55 1.70 4.32 10.92
N ILE A 56 0.64 4.62 10.17
CA ILE A 56 -0.75 4.72 10.65
C ILE A 56 -1.23 3.35 11.12
N LEU A 57 -1.09 2.29 10.32
CA LEU A 57 -1.52 0.94 10.67
C LEU A 57 -0.68 0.27 11.76
N SER A 58 0.60 0.63 11.94
CA SER A 58 1.44 0.00 12.96
C SER A 58 1.35 0.68 14.34
N HIS A 59 1.11 2.00 14.39
CA HIS A 59 1.07 2.72 15.66
C HIS A 59 -0.35 3.10 16.11
N ASN A 60 -1.25 3.37 15.17
CA ASN A 60 -2.60 3.88 15.48
C ASN A 60 -3.70 2.84 15.21
N TYR A 61 -3.36 1.57 14.97
CA TYR A 61 -4.34 0.51 14.67
C TYR A 61 -5.50 0.46 15.66
N PHE A 62 -5.18 0.63 16.95
CA PHE A 62 -6.15 0.53 18.04
C PHE A 62 -7.12 1.73 18.10
N ASP A 63 -6.69 2.89 17.57
CA ASP A 63 -7.47 4.12 17.51
C ASP A 63 -8.05 4.38 16.10
N LEU A 64 -7.75 3.52 15.13
CA LEU A 64 -8.23 3.64 13.76
C LEU A 64 -9.62 3.06 13.63
N ASP A 65 -10.54 3.92 13.23
CA ASP A 65 -11.86 3.48 12.80
C ASP A 65 -11.78 2.72 11.46
N ALA A 66 -12.65 1.72 11.30
CA ALA A 66 -12.75 0.92 10.09
C ALA A 66 -12.97 1.77 8.82
N GLU A 67 -13.75 2.84 8.91
CA GLU A 67 -14.01 3.79 7.82
C GLU A 67 -12.73 4.46 7.34
N THR A 68 -11.82 4.80 8.25
CA THR A 68 -10.49 5.33 7.91
C THR A 68 -9.64 4.29 7.17
N ILE A 69 -9.64 3.03 7.59
CA ILE A 69 -8.92 1.95 6.90
C ILE A 69 -9.52 1.71 5.50
N PHE A 70 -10.85 1.71 5.37
CA PHE A 70 -11.52 1.58 4.08
C PHE A 70 -11.20 2.76 3.15
N MET A 71 -11.20 4.00 3.66
CA MET A 71 -10.84 5.18 2.88
C MET A 71 -9.38 5.13 2.42
N ILE A 72 -8.48 4.60 3.25
CA ILE A 72 -7.08 4.35 2.87
C ILE A 72 -7.01 3.31 1.75
N CYS A 73 -7.73 2.19 1.88
CA CYS A 73 -7.80 1.19 0.83
C CYS A 73 -8.27 1.80 -0.49
N ASP A 74 -9.43 2.46 -0.48
CA ASP A 74 -10.08 3.03 -1.67
C ASP A 74 -9.18 4.05 -2.37
N LYS A 75 -8.58 4.97 -1.60
CA LYS A 75 -7.81 6.07 -2.16
C LYS A 75 -6.40 5.69 -2.61
N TYR A 76 -5.74 4.79 -1.89
CA TYR A 76 -4.31 4.50 -2.11
C TYR A 76 -4.07 3.18 -2.87
N LEU A 77 -4.97 2.20 -2.82
CA LEU A 77 -4.75 0.93 -3.53
C LEU A 77 -4.73 1.14 -5.05
N ASP A 78 -5.59 1.98 -5.59
CA ASP A 78 -5.63 2.26 -7.03
C ASP A 78 -4.35 2.96 -7.52
N GLU A 79 -3.84 3.92 -6.75
CA GLU A 79 -2.55 4.57 -7.06
C GLU A 79 -1.40 3.56 -7.02
N LEU A 80 -1.38 2.69 -6.01
CA LEU A 80 -0.35 1.66 -5.83
C LEU A 80 -0.40 0.60 -6.93
N LEU A 81 -1.59 0.16 -7.31
CA LEU A 81 -1.81 -0.82 -8.37
C LEU A 81 -1.34 -0.26 -9.71
N ASN A 82 -1.76 0.97 -10.05
CA ASN A 82 -1.37 1.63 -11.29
C ASN A 82 0.14 1.81 -11.37
N ALA A 83 0.78 2.22 -10.28
CA ALA A 83 2.23 2.35 -10.24
C ALA A 83 2.95 1.01 -10.40
N THR A 84 2.49 -0.04 -9.71
CA THR A 84 3.08 -1.38 -9.81
C THR A 84 2.97 -1.92 -11.22
N ASN A 85 1.79 -1.79 -11.84
CA ASN A 85 1.57 -2.17 -13.24
C ASN A 85 2.47 -1.38 -14.19
N LYS A 86 2.66 -0.08 -13.95
CA LYS A 86 3.55 0.74 -14.75
C LYS A 86 5.02 0.31 -14.60
N MET A 87 5.48 0.02 -13.39
CA MET A 87 6.82 -0.53 -13.14
C MET A 87 7.04 -1.85 -13.87
N LEU A 88 6.08 -2.78 -13.80
CA LEU A 88 6.15 -4.06 -14.50
C LEU A 88 6.16 -3.90 -16.02
N PHE A 89 5.35 -2.98 -16.55
CA PHE A 89 5.32 -2.70 -17.98
C PHE A 89 6.66 -2.13 -18.47
N ASP A 90 7.23 -1.19 -17.75
CA ASP A 90 8.50 -0.56 -18.11
C ASP A 90 9.65 -1.60 -18.05
N MET A 91 9.66 -2.48 -17.04
CA MET A 91 10.64 -3.58 -16.96
C MET A 91 10.54 -4.59 -18.11
N LYS A 92 9.31 -4.94 -18.54
CA LYS A 92 9.12 -5.85 -19.69
C LYS A 92 9.49 -5.20 -21.01
N SER A 93 9.22 -3.91 -21.16
CA SER A 93 9.55 -3.16 -22.37
C SER A 93 11.06 -3.03 -22.56
N ASP A 94 11.84 -2.97 -21.48
CA ASP A 94 13.30 -3.00 -21.53
C ASP A 94 13.86 -4.38 -21.92
N GLU A 95 13.17 -5.48 -21.61
CA GLU A 95 13.54 -6.86 -22.03
C GLU A 95 13.27 -7.13 -23.53
N GLU A 96 12.23 -6.53 -24.13
CA GLU A 96 11.88 -6.75 -25.54
C GLU A 96 12.69 -5.88 -26.53
N ASN A 97 13.42 -4.87 -26.04
CA ASN A 97 14.24 -3.97 -26.84
C ASN A 97 15.76 -4.19 -26.68
N GLY A 98 16.18 -5.22 -25.93
CA GLY A 98 17.58 -5.63 -25.73
C GLY A 98 17.95 -6.88 -26.50
#